data_AF-A0A2P5VRT8-F1
#
_entry.id   AF-A0A2P5VRT8-F1
#
_cell.length_a   1.000
_cell.length_b   1.000
_cell.length_c   1.000
_cell.angle_alpha   90.00
_cell.angle_beta   90.00
_cell.angle_gamma   90.00
#
_symmetry.space_group_name_H-M   'P 1'
#
loop_
_entity.id
_entity.type
_entity.pdbx_description
1 polymer ?
#
loop_
_entity_poly.entity_id
_entity_poly.type
_entity_poly.pdbx_seq_one_letter_code
_entity_poly.pdbx_strand_id
1 'polypeptide(L)'
;MNPRRDMRNNRVALFDGIEEGGIRATSSYSHEIDEHDNERAMEGLQDRVNLLKRLSGDIHEEVDSHNRMLDRMGNDMDSSRGILSGTMDKLKMVEEIAGSCC
;
A
#
# COMPACT_ATOMS: atom_id res chain seq x y z
N MET A 1 -67.18 20.84 -0.86
CA MET A 1 -65.84 21.45 -0.86
C MET A 1 -64.97 20.67 -1.84
N ASN A 2 -64.33 21.34 -2.82
CA ASN A 2 -63.62 20.67 -3.92
C ASN A 2 -62.14 20.48 -3.58
N PRO A 3 -61.66 19.24 -3.32
CA PRO A 3 -60.28 18.96 -2.88
C PRO A 3 -59.21 19.28 -3.92
N ARG A 4 -59.61 19.52 -5.18
CA ARG A 4 -58.70 19.94 -6.26
C ARG A 4 -58.25 21.40 -6.17
N ARG A 5 -58.99 22.25 -5.45
CA ARG A 5 -58.67 23.68 -5.32
C ARG A 5 -57.63 23.93 -4.22
N ASP A 6 -57.67 23.15 -3.15
CA ASP A 6 -56.74 23.23 -2.02
C ASP A 6 -55.31 22.82 -2.41
N MET A 7 -55.16 21.80 -3.27
CA MET A 7 -53.84 21.33 -3.73
C MET A 7 -53.09 22.40 -4.56
N ARG A 8 -53.81 23.25 -5.31
CA ARG A 8 -53.20 24.37 -6.06
C ARG A 8 -52.80 25.50 -5.13
N ASN A 9 -53.61 25.81 -4.11
CA ASN A 9 -53.28 26.82 -3.10
C ASN A 9 -52.05 26.40 -2.27
N ASN A 10 -51.95 25.12 -1.92
CA ASN A 10 -50.80 24.60 -1.16
C ASN A 10 -49.49 24.63 -1.95
N ARG A 11 -49.56 24.51 -3.29
CA ARG A 11 -48.38 24.69 -4.15
C ARG A 11 -47.98 26.16 -4.28
N VAL A 12 -48.93 27.08 -4.42
CA VAL A 12 -48.63 28.52 -4.51
C VAL A 12 -47.96 29.03 -3.23
N ALA A 13 -48.44 28.63 -2.05
CA ALA A 13 -47.84 29.01 -0.76
C ALA A 13 -46.40 28.48 -0.54
N LEU A 14 -46.04 27.35 -1.19
CA LEU A 14 -44.70 26.77 -1.09
C LEU A 14 -43.68 27.53 -1.96
N PHE A 15 -44.13 28.17 -3.04
CA PHE A 15 -43.26 28.87 -4.00
C PHE A 15 -43.26 30.39 -3.83
N ASP A 16 -44.21 30.97 -3.08
CA ASP A 16 -44.30 32.42 -2.79
C ASP A 16 -43.11 32.94 -1.95
N GLY A 17 -42.43 32.07 -1.20
CA GLY A 17 -41.24 32.42 -0.42
C GLY A 17 -39.91 32.29 -1.19
N ILE A 18 -39.93 31.90 -2.47
CA ILE A 18 -38.71 31.55 -3.24
C ILE A 18 -38.34 32.64 -4.26
N GLU A 19 -39.21 33.62 -4.50
CA GLU A 19 -39.01 34.57 -5.61
C GLU A 19 -38.06 35.74 -5.29
N GLU A 20 -37.64 35.93 -4.03
CA GLU A 20 -36.73 37.03 -3.67
C GLU A 20 -35.64 36.59 -2.67
N GLY A 21 -34.59 35.92 -3.17
CA GLY A 21 -33.25 36.00 -2.57
C GLY A 21 -32.83 35.03 -1.46
N GLY A 22 -33.63 34.02 -1.06
CA GLY A 22 -33.36 33.25 0.17
C GLY A 22 -32.64 31.90 0.07
N ILE A 23 -32.66 31.21 -1.08
CA ILE A 23 -32.33 29.76 -1.14
C ILE A 23 -31.17 29.42 -2.08
N ARG A 24 -30.65 30.43 -2.80
CA ARG A 24 -29.43 30.25 -3.60
C ARG A 24 -28.15 30.41 -2.79
N ALA A 25 -28.19 31.09 -1.64
CA ALA A 25 -26.99 31.24 -0.82
C ALA A 25 -26.68 29.94 -0.04
N THR A 26 -27.66 29.32 0.61
CA THR A 26 -27.42 28.17 1.51
C THR A 26 -26.95 26.91 0.80
N SER A 27 -27.43 26.63 -0.42
CA SER A 27 -26.93 25.51 -1.22
C SER A 27 -25.51 25.74 -1.74
N SER A 28 -25.15 26.98 -2.10
CA SER A 28 -23.79 27.32 -2.53
C SER A 28 -22.81 27.23 -1.36
N TYR A 29 -23.18 27.78 -0.20
CA TYR A 29 -22.36 27.67 1.02
C TYR A 29 -22.19 26.23 1.49
N SER A 30 -23.22 25.37 1.37
CA SER A 30 -23.10 23.94 1.69
C SER A 30 -22.15 23.22 0.74
N HIS A 31 -22.21 23.55 -0.56
CA HIS A 31 -21.35 22.93 -1.56
C HIS A 31 -19.87 23.30 -1.37
N GLU A 32 -19.58 24.58 -1.06
CA GLU A 32 -18.21 25.03 -0.82
C GLU A 32 -17.61 24.47 0.48
N ILE A 33 -18.42 24.24 1.51
CA ILE A 33 -17.97 23.57 2.75
C ILE A 33 -17.62 22.10 2.47
N ASP A 34 -18.45 21.39 1.70
CA ASP A 34 -18.20 19.99 1.34
C ASP A 34 -16.96 19.84 0.42
N GLU A 35 -16.73 20.78 -0.50
CA GLU A 35 -15.53 20.79 -1.35
C GLU A 35 -14.25 21.04 -0.54
N HIS A 36 -14.30 21.96 0.42
CA HIS A 36 -13.15 22.24 1.27
C HIS A 36 -12.81 21.06 2.20
N ASP A 37 -13.80 20.31 2.68
CA ASP A 37 -13.58 19.07 3.41
C ASP A 37 -12.96 17.98 2.54
N ASN A 38 -13.40 17.88 1.29
CA ASN A 38 -12.85 16.93 0.34
C ASN A 38 -11.40 17.27 -0.05
N GLU A 39 -11.07 18.56 -0.25
CA GLU A 39 -9.69 19.02 -0.51
C GLU A 39 -8.76 18.63 0.64
N ARG A 40 -9.19 18.88 1.89
CA ARG A 40 -8.44 18.45 3.09
C ARG A 40 -8.28 16.93 3.17
N ALA A 41 -9.30 16.18 2.80
CA ALA A 41 -9.22 14.72 2.74
C ALA A 41 -8.25 14.25 1.66
N MET A 42 -8.22 14.92 0.50
CA MET A 42 -7.29 14.62 -0.60
C MET A 42 -5.84 14.90 -0.23
N GLU A 43 -5.54 16.03 0.41
CA GLU A 43 -4.18 16.33 0.92
C GLU A 43 -3.71 15.23 1.89
N GLY A 44 -4.57 14.85 2.85
CA GLY A 44 -4.26 13.76 3.78
C GLY A 44 -4.09 12.40 3.09
N LEU A 45 -4.81 12.16 1.99
CA LEU A 45 -4.63 10.95 1.18
C LEU A 45 -3.30 10.97 0.44
N GLN A 46 -2.93 12.13 -0.13
CA GLN A 46 -1.68 12.33 -0.87
C GLN A 46 -0.46 12.04 0.02
N ASP A 47 -0.47 12.52 1.26
CA ASP A 47 0.60 12.25 2.24
C ASP A 47 0.74 10.76 2.54
N ARG A 48 -0.39 10.06 2.73
CA ARG A 48 -0.41 8.61 2.97
C ARG A 48 0.11 7.84 1.76
N VAL A 49 -0.28 8.22 0.55
CA VAL A 49 0.21 7.61 -0.70
C VAL A 49 1.72 7.84 -0.87
N ASN A 50 2.20 9.05 -0.57
CA ASN A 50 3.63 9.36 -0.60
C ASN A 50 4.43 8.52 0.41
N LEU A 51 3.90 8.34 1.63
CA LEU A 51 4.49 7.47 2.64
C LEU A 51 4.54 6.01 2.17
N LEU A 52 3.43 5.50 1.62
CA LEU A 52 3.37 4.13 1.09
C LEU A 52 4.35 3.92 -0.07
N LYS A 53 4.51 4.92 -0.94
CA LYS A 53 5.47 4.87 -2.04
C LYS A 53 6.91 4.78 -1.55
N ARG A 54 7.27 5.56 -0.52
CA ARG A 54 8.59 5.50 0.11
C ARG A 54 8.82 4.13 0.76
N LEU A 55 7.87 3.69 1.60
CA LEU A 55 7.95 2.40 2.27
C LEU A 55 8.07 1.23 1.28
N SER A 56 7.31 1.26 0.18
CA SER A 56 7.40 0.24 -0.87
C SER A 56 8.75 0.27 -1.58
N GLY A 57 9.38 1.45 -1.72
CA GLY A 57 10.74 1.59 -2.23
C GLY A 57 11.76 1.00 -1.27
N ASP A 58 11.68 1.35 0.01
CA ASP A 58 12.58 0.83 1.05
C ASP A 58 12.50 -0.70 1.14
N ILE A 59 11.30 -1.28 1.08
CA ILE A 59 11.09 -2.74 1.05
C ILE A 59 11.76 -3.36 -0.17
N HIS A 60 11.67 -2.73 -1.34
CA HIS A 60 12.29 -3.25 -2.55
C HIS A 60 13.82 -3.27 -2.43
N GLU A 61 14.42 -2.20 -1.92
CA GLU A 61 15.87 -2.14 -1.70
C GLU A 61 16.36 -3.16 -0.66
N GLU A 62 15.59 -3.37 0.42
CA GLU A 62 15.90 -4.37 1.44
C GLU A 62 15.81 -5.80 0.88
N VAL A 63 14.80 -6.10 0.06
CA VAL A 63 14.69 -7.40 -0.61
C VAL A 63 15.88 -7.66 -1.53
N ASP A 64 16.29 -6.67 -2.31
CA ASP A 64 17.47 -6.79 -3.18
C ASP A 64 18.76 -6.96 -2.36
N SER A 65 18.88 -6.26 -1.23
CA SER A 65 19.99 -6.39 -0.29
C SER A 65 20.05 -7.80 0.31
N HIS A 66 18.92 -8.31 0.78
CA HIS A 66 18.79 -9.67 1.30
C HIS A 66 19.14 -10.71 0.25
N ASN A 67 18.70 -10.55 -1.00
CA ASN A 67 19.01 -11.49 -2.06
C ASN A 67 20.53 -11.57 -2.32
N ARG A 68 21.21 -10.42 -2.39
CA ARG A 68 22.68 -10.38 -2.51
C ARG A 68 23.37 -11.03 -1.31
N MET A 69 22.83 -10.90 -0.11
CA MET A 69 23.36 -11.55 1.09
C MET A 69 23.20 -13.07 1.02
N LEU A 70 22.04 -13.56 0.57
CA LEU A 70 21.78 -14.98 0.37
C LEU A 70 22.69 -15.58 -0.71
N ASP A 71 22.94 -14.86 -1.81
CA ASP A 71 23.89 -15.31 -2.84
C ASP A 71 25.30 -15.48 -2.26
N ARG A 72 25.77 -14.51 -1.46
CA ARG A 72 27.07 -14.61 -0.76
C ARG A 72 27.10 -15.81 0.19
N MET A 73 26.05 -15.97 1.00
CA MET A 73 25.95 -17.09 1.92
C MET A 73 25.95 -18.44 1.18
N GLY A 74 25.27 -18.53 0.04
CA GLY A 74 25.28 -19.72 -0.81
C GLY A 74 26.68 -20.04 -1.32
N ASN A 75 27.43 -19.03 -1.77
CA ASN A 75 28.81 -19.19 -2.22
C ASN A 75 29.77 -19.62 -1.10
N ASP A 76 29.59 -19.09 0.12
CA ASP A 76 30.38 -19.46 1.29
C ASP A 76 30.10 -20.91 1.71
N MET A 77 28.84 -21.34 1.64
CA MET A 77 28.44 -22.73 1.90
C MET A 77 29.00 -23.69 0.86
N ASP A 78 28.98 -23.35 -0.43
CA ASP A 78 29.55 -24.20 -1.48
C ASP A 78 31.09 -24.29 -1.36
N SER A 79 31.75 -23.17 -1.02
CA SER A 79 33.18 -23.16 -0.72
C SER A 79 33.52 -24.07 0.46
N SER A 80 32.74 -24.00 1.54
CA SER A 80 32.88 -24.86 2.72
C SER A 80 32.70 -26.34 2.36
N ARG A 81 31.71 -26.66 1.51
CA ARG A 81 31.50 -28.01 0.98
C ARG A 81 32.70 -28.50 0.18
N GLY A 82 33.30 -27.67 -0.66
CA GLY A 82 34.52 -28.03 -1.40
C GLY A 82 35.68 -28.41 -0.49
N ILE A 83 35.91 -27.62 0.56
CA ILE A 83 36.96 -27.89 1.56
C ILE A 83 36.69 -29.20 2.31
N LEU A 84 35.45 -29.41 2.76
CA LEU A 84 35.06 -30.61 3.48
C LEU A 84 35.16 -31.86 2.60
N SER A 85 34.74 -31.77 1.34
CA SER A 85 34.87 -32.86 0.37
C SER A 85 36.33 -33.24 0.18
N GLY A 86 37.22 -32.27 -0.05
CA GLY A 86 38.65 -32.54 -0.21
C GLY A 86 39.31 -33.11 1.06
N THR A 87 38.81 -32.74 2.25
CA THR A 87 39.26 -33.33 3.51
C THR A 87 38.81 -34.79 3.64
N MET A 88 37.57 -35.10 3.25
CA MET A 88 37.04 -36.46 3.26
C MET A 88 37.74 -37.36 2.24
N ASP A 89 38.09 -36.84 1.06
CA ASP A 89 38.85 -37.61 0.06
C ASP A 89 40.26 -37.96 0.57
N LYS A 90 40.91 -37.03 1.28
CA LYS A 90 42.18 -37.31 1.96
C LYS A 90 42.03 -38.35 3.06
N LEU A 91 40.97 -38.30 3.86
CA LEU A 91 40.70 -39.31 4.90
C LEU A 91 40.50 -40.69 4.30
N LYS A 92 39.73 -40.80 3.21
CA LYS A 92 39.57 -42.07 2.47
C LYS A 92 40.89 -42.62 1.97
N MET A 93 41.75 -41.77 1.39
CA MET A 93 43.07 -42.20 0.92
C MET A 93 43.92 -42.77 2.07
N VAL A 94 43.88 -42.15 3.26
CA VAL A 94 44.59 -42.65 4.44
C VAL A 94 44.04 -44.01 4.88
N GLU A 95 42.71 -44.18 4.86
CA GLU A 95 42.06 -45.46 5.19
C GLU A 95 42.49 -46.58 4.22
N GLU A 96 42.52 -46.30 2.92
CA GLU A 96 42.97 -47.27 1.89
C GLU A 96 44.46 -47.61 2.05
N ILE A 97 45.32 -46.62 2.29
CA ILE A 97 46.76 -46.84 2.52
C ILE A 97 46.98 -47.69 3.78
N ALA A 98 46.31 -47.35 4.88
CA ALA A 98 46.41 -48.09 6.14
C ALA A 98 45.91 -49.53 6.00
N GLY A 99 44.82 -49.74 5.26
CA GLY A 99 44.27 -51.07 4.97
C GLY A 99 45.13 -51.91 4.03
N SER A 100 45.85 -51.30 3.08
CA SER A 100 46.77 -51.98 2.15
C SER A 100 48.10 -52.38 2.80
N CYS A 101 48.48 -51.71 3.88
CA CYS A 101 49.75 -51.95 4.59
C CYS A 101 49.64 -53.04 5.68
N CYS A 102 48.44 -53.54 5.98
CA CYS A 102 48.17 -54.65 6.90
C CYS A 102 47.86 -55.94 6.12
#